data_AF-A0A2V9B7M5-F1
#
_entry.id   AF-A0A2V9B7M5-F1
#
_cell.length_a   1.000
_cell.length_b   1.000
_cell.length_c   1.000
_cell.angle_alpha   90.00
_cell.angle_beta   90.00
_cell.angle_gamma   90.00
#
_symmetry.space_group_name_H-M   'P 1'
#
loop_
_entity.id
_entity.type
_entity.pdbx_description
1 polymer ?
#
loop_
_entity_poly.entity_id
_entity_poly.type
_entity_poly.pdbx_seq_one_letter_code
_entity_poly.pdbx_strand_id
1 'polypeptide(L)'
;MSTARESTDFVETLLSVWRQALVDGAPAVKIGRKSYNVRKTAKRGLRQVDFELDGEALRGLEQNPETQSRWAQMARDGAKIMQFLSGGRYVANVADGKATLYQSSKTSAAAGGRGKKG
;
A
#
# COMPACT_ATOMS: atom_id res chain seq x y z
N MET A 1 -16.85 -14.19 -15.97
CA MET A 1 -15.41 -14.48 -16.03
C MET A 1 -14.61 -13.16 -15.98
N SER A 2 -14.49 -12.50 -14.81
CA SER A 2 -13.85 -11.16 -14.74
C SER A 2 -12.79 -10.96 -13.65
N THR A 3 -12.59 -11.91 -12.75
CA THR A 3 -11.75 -11.71 -11.55
C THR A 3 -10.24 -11.60 -11.82
N ALA A 4 -9.74 -12.25 -12.88
CA ALA A 4 -8.30 -12.30 -13.17
C ALA A 4 -7.74 -11.01 -13.78
N ARG A 5 -8.56 -10.28 -14.55
CA ARG A 5 -8.17 -9.00 -15.13
C ARG A 5 -8.14 -7.92 -14.06
N GLU A 6 -9.16 -7.88 -13.20
CA GLU A 6 -9.23 -6.95 -12.06
C GLU A 6 -8.04 -7.12 -11.11
N SER A 7 -7.62 -8.37 -10.82
CA SER A 7 -6.44 -8.60 -9.98
C SER A 7 -5.12 -8.14 -10.62
N THR A 8 -5.03 -8.20 -11.96
CA THR A 8 -3.83 -7.78 -12.70
C THR A 8 -3.73 -6.26 -12.71
N ASP A 9 -4.81 -5.56 -13.07
CA ASP A 9 -4.89 -4.10 -13.10
C ASP A 9 -4.64 -3.52 -11.68
N PHE A 10 -5.13 -4.20 -10.64
CA PHE A 10 -4.84 -3.88 -9.25
C PHE A 10 -3.34 -3.94 -8.96
N VAL A 11 -2.70 -5.09 -9.23
CA VAL A 11 -1.26 -5.30 -8.99
C VAL A 11 -0.41 -4.30 -9.79
N GLU A 12 -0.72 -4.08 -11.06
CA GLU A 12 -0.02 -3.11 -11.91
C GLU A 12 -0.13 -1.69 -11.36
N THR A 13 -1.31 -1.32 -10.86
CA THR A 13 -1.50 -0.01 -10.22
C THR A 13 -0.64 0.10 -8.96
N LEU A 14 -0.61 -0.93 -8.10
CA LEU A 14 0.24 -0.90 -6.90
C LEU A 14 1.73 -0.78 -7.24
N LEU A 15 2.19 -1.52 -8.26
CA LEU A 15 3.57 -1.46 -8.76
C LEU A 15 3.89 -0.05 -9.29
N SER A 16 2.98 0.55 -10.06
CA SER A 16 3.14 1.90 -10.59
C SER A 16 3.21 2.94 -9.47
N VAL A 17 2.34 2.85 -8.46
CA VAL A 17 2.33 3.72 -7.29
C VAL A 17 3.66 3.62 -6.53
N TRP A 18 4.09 2.39 -6.22
CA TRP A 18 5.36 2.14 -5.53
C TRP A 18 6.55 2.73 -6.30
N ARG A 19 6.63 2.50 -7.61
CA ARG A 19 7.74 3.00 -8.44
C ARG A 19 7.77 4.51 -8.42
N GLN A 20 6.66 5.16 -8.76
CA GLN A 20 6.58 6.62 -8.83
C GLN A 20 6.91 7.26 -7.48
N ALA A 21 6.38 6.72 -6.37
CA ALA A 21 6.55 7.32 -5.06
C ALA A 21 7.95 7.06 -4.45
N LEU A 22 8.48 5.83 -4.53
CA LEU A 22 9.70 5.44 -3.81
C LEU A 22 10.94 5.32 -4.68
N VAL A 23 10.81 4.88 -5.93
CA VAL A 23 11.94 4.68 -6.84
C VAL A 23 12.23 5.97 -7.58
N ASP A 24 11.23 6.52 -8.24
CA ASP A 24 11.34 7.76 -9.03
C ASP A 24 11.35 9.00 -8.11
N GLY A 25 10.87 8.84 -6.86
CA GLY A 25 10.84 9.91 -5.86
C GLY A 25 9.89 11.05 -6.20
N ALA A 26 8.88 10.80 -7.05
CA ALA A 26 7.97 11.82 -7.56
C ALA A 26 7.13 12.48 -6.46
N PRO A 27 6.86 13.81 -6.54
CA PRO A 27 6.03 14.51 -5.57
C PRO A 27 4.53 14.16 -5.70
N ALA A 28 4.14 13.53 -6.81
CA ALA A 28 2.80 13.03 -7.04
C ALA A 28 2.84 11.73 -7.86
N VAL A 29 1.85 10.87 -7.63
CA VAL A 29 1.62 9.63 -8.39
C VAL A 29 0.47 9.87 -9.37
N LYS A 30 0.67 9.47 -10.63
CA LYS A 30 -0.37 9.47 -11.66
C LYS A 30 -0.98 8.08 -11.79
N ILE A 31 -2.31 8.02 -11.71
CA ILE A 31 -3.10 6.80 -11.93
C ILE A 31 -4.20 7.16 -12.93
N GLY A 32 -4.11 6.59 -14.13
CA GLY A 32 -4.93 7.02 -15.26
C GLY A 32 -4.77 8.54 -15.51
N ARG A 33 -5.89 9.27 -15.44
CA ARG A 33 -5.92 10.74 -15.58
C ARG A 33 -5.85 11.50 -14.26
N LYS A 34 -5.87 10.81 -13.12
CA LYS A 34 -5.86 11.41 -11.77
C LYS A 34 -4.42 11.52 -11.26
N SER A 35 -4.17 12.53 -10.43
CA SER A 35 -2.88 12.78 -9.78
C SER A 35 -3.06 12.88 -8.27
N TYR A 36 -2.21 12.18 -7.52
CA TYR A 36 -2.28 12.05 -6.07
C TYR A 36 -0.98 12.47 -5.41
N ASN A 37 -1.03 13.41 -4.46
CA ASN A 37 0.18 13.97 -3.86
C ASN A 37 0.87 12.97 -2.95
N VAL A 38 2.19 12.87 -3.08
CA VAL A 38 3.06 12.15 -2.16
C VAL A 38 3.45 13.09 -1.03
N ARG A 39 3.11 12.72 0.20
CA ARG A 39 3.43 13.45 1.41
C ARG A 39 4.43 12.67 2.24
N LYS A 40 5.01 13.33 3.25
CA LYS A 40 5.85 12.67 4.26
C LYS A 40 5.10 12.60 5.58
N THR A 41 5.20 11.47 6.28
CA THR A 41 4.65 11.33 7.63
C THR A 41 5.40 12.24 8.61
N ALA A 42 4.67 12.88 9.54
CA ALA A 42 5.25 13.89 10.42
C ALA A 42 6.38 13.36 11.33
N LYS A 43 6.22 12.14 11.86
CA LYS A 43 7.14 11.59 12.88
C LYS A 43 8.43 11.00 12.30
N ARG A 44 8.38 10.47 11.08
CA ARG A 44 9.46 9.65 10.49
C ARG A 44 9.82 10.00 9.06
N GLY A 45 9.14 10.96 8.45
CA GLY A 45 9.43 11.38 7.09
C GLY A 45 9.09 10.34 6.01
N LEU A 46 8.44 9.23 6.37
CA LEU A 46 8.07 8.15 5.45
C LEU A 46 7.13 8.66 4.38
N ARG A 47 7.35 8.25 3.12
CA ARG A 47 6.49 8.64 2.00
C ARG A 47 5.13 7.97 2.11
N GLN A 48 4.08 8.76 1.91
CA GLN A 48 2.69 8.33 1.95
C GLN A 48 1.94 8.92 0.76
N VAL A 49 1.06 8.13 0.17
CA VAL A 49 0.11 8.58 -0.87
C VAL A 49 -1.25 7.97 -0.58
N ASP A 50 -2.28 8.82 -0.56
CA ASP A 50 -3.67 8.41 -0.43
C ASP A 50 -4.30 8.56 -1.83
N PHE A 51 -4.91 7.48 -2.34
CA PHE A 51 -5.46 7.42 -3.68
C PHE A 51 -6.73 6.57 -3.74
N GLU A 52 -7.39 6.57 -4.90
CA GLU A 52 -8.61 5.80 -5.14
C GLU A 52 -8.38 4.88 -6.35
N LEU A 53 -8.81 3.63 -6.22
CA LEU A 53 -8.78 2.63 -7.29
C LEU A 53 -10.11 1.90 -7.28
N ASP A 54 -10.82 1.91 -8.40
CA ASP A 54 -12.14 1.26 -8.57
C ASP A 54 -13.16 1.60 -7.47
N GLY A 55 -13.13 2.85 -6.98
CA GLY A 55 -14.01 3.34 -5.92
C GLY A 55 -13.56 2.97 -4.49
N GLU A 56 -12.44 2.27 -4.34
CA GLU A 56 -11.84 1.93 -3.05
C GLU A 56 -10.72 2.90 -2.69
N ALA A 57 -10.78 3.46 -1.48
CA ALA A 57 -9.74 4.33 -0.95
C ALA A 57 -8.55 3.51 -0.43
N LEU A 58 -7.38 3.74 -1.02
CA LEU A 58 -6.13 3.06 -0.70
C LEU A 58 -5.08 4.05 -0.18
N ARG A 59 -4.23 3.56 0.70
CA ARG A 59 -3.04 4.27 1.18
C ARG A 59 -1.79 3.46 0.88
N GLY A 60 -0.88 4.03 0.11
CA GLY A 60 0.50 3.56 0.00
C GLY A 60 1.36 4.22 1.06
N LEU A 61 2.07 3.43 1.86
CA LEU A 61 2.93 3.88 2.95
C LEU A 61 4.31 3.19 2.84
N GLU A 62 5.37 3.98 2.79
CA GLU A 62 6.74 3.48 2.86
C GLU A 62 6.96 2.67 4.14
N GLN A 63 7.65 1.53 4.00
CA GLN A 63 8.00 0.67 5.13
C GLN A 63 8.88 1.42 6.13
N ASN A 64 8.52 1.36 7.41
CA ASN A 64 9.36 1.89 8.47
C ASN A 64 10.52 0.91 8.78
N PRO A 65 11.79 1.26 8.50
CA PRO A 65 12.94 0.41 8.81
C PRO A 65 13.19 0.26 10.31
N GLU A 66 12.58 1.07 11.18
CA GLU A 66 12.73 0.94 12.64
C GLU A 66 11.88 -0.20 13.25
N THR A 67 10.96 -0.78 12.49
CA THR A 67 10.09 -1.86 13.00
C THR A 67 10.80 -3.21 12.96
N GLN A 68 10.24 -4.23 13.62
CA GLN A 68 10.85 -5.56 13.74
C GLN A 68 10.40 -6.55 12.64
N SER A 69 9.67 -6.10 11.61
CA SER A 69 9.16 -7.00 10.57
C SER A 69 10.27 -7.44 9.60
N ARG A 70 10.05 -8.56 8.89
CA ARG A 70 10.92 -8.98 7.77
C ARG A 70 11.06 -7.88 6.71
N TRP A 71 9.98 -7.17 6.42
CA TRP A 71 9.98 -6.03 5.51
C TRP A 71 10.86 -4.88 6.02
N ALA A 72 10.86 -4.63 7.33
CA ALA A 72 11.72 -3.61 7.93
C ALA A 72 13.20 -3.97 7.82
N GLN A 73 13.56 -5.26 7.97
CA GLN A 73 14.92 -5.72 7.73
C GLN A 73 15.35 -5.45 6.30
N MET A 74 14.53 -5.85 5.32
CA MET A 74 14.82 -5.57 3.91
C MET A 74 14.94 -4.06 3.63
N ALA A 75 14.10 -3.23 4.24
CA ALA A 75 14.19 -1.77 4.10
C ALA A 75 15.49 -1.21 4.70
N ARG A 76 15.96 -1.76 5.83
CA ARG A 76 17.29 -1.43 6.39
C ARG A 76 18.42 -1.80 5.44
N ASP A 77 18.25 -2.91 4.70
CA ASP A 77 19.21 -3.39 3.69
C ASP A 77 19.10 -2.63 2.35
N GLY A 78 18.24 -1.59 2.28
CA GLY A 78 18.12 -0.70 1.12
C GLY A 78 16.96 -1.00 0.17
N ALA A 79 16.20 -2.07 0.41
CA ALA A 79 15.04 -2.41 -0.41
C ALA A 79 13.97 -1.31 -0.37
N LYS A 80 13.37 -1.01 -1.51
CA LYS A 80 12.26 -0.05 -1.57
C LYS A 80 10.97 -0.81 -1.35
N ILE A 81 10.31 -0.54 -0.22
CA ILE A 81 9.11 -1.28 0.18
C ILE A 81 7.97 -0.31 0.48
N MET A 82 6.82 -0.54 -0.16
CA MET A 82 5.58 0.16 0.12
C MET A 82 4.50 -0.83 0.56
N GLN A 83 3.88 -0.53 1.69
CA GLN A 83 2.71 -1.24 2.20
C GLN A 83 1.45 -0.53 1.71
N PHE A 84 0.44 -1.30 1.35
CA PHE A 84 -0.85 -0.81 0.90
C PHE A 84 -1.94 -1.17 1.89
N LEU A 85 -2.75 -0.17 2.24
CA LEU A 85 -3.86 -0.31 3.19
C LEU A 85 -5.18 0.10 2.55
N SER A 86 -6.24 -0.62 2.86
CA SER A 86 -7.64 -0.23 2.60
C SER A 86 -8.44 -0.28 3.90
N GLY A 87 -9.19 0.79 4.21
CA GLY A 87 -10.01 0.85 5.42
C GLY A 87 -9.25 0.54 6.72
N GLY A 88 -7.94 0.84 6.76
CA GLY A 88 -7.05 0.54 7.89
C GLY A 88 -6.49 -0.88 7.94
N ARG A 89 -6.80 -1.75 6.98
CA ARG A 89 -6.25 -3.12 6.86
C ARG A 89 -5.17 -3.19 5.79
N TYR A 90 -4.10 -3.93 6.05
CA TYR A 90 -3.08 -4.22 5.05
C TYR A 90 -3.62 -5.16 3.98
N VAL A 91 -3.50 -4.77 2.71
CA VAL A 91 -4.01 -5.55 1.56
C VAL A 91 -2.90 -6.04 0.65
N ALA A 92 -1.74 -5.37 0.65
CA ALA A 92 -0.59 -5.80 -0.14
C ALA A 92 0.70 -5.13 0.32
N ASN A 93 1.83 -5.74 -0.01
CA ASN A 93 3.15 -5.10 0.02
C ASN A 93 3.79 -5.17 -1.37
N VAL A 94 4.45 -4.10 -1.79
CA VAL A 94 5.35 -4.12 -2.95
C VAL A 94 6.78 -3.94 -2.45
N ALA A 95 7.65 -4.88 -2.80
CA ALA A 95 9.08 -4.86 -2.50
C ALA A 95 9.88 -5.10 -3.78
N ASP A 96 10.76 -4.17 -4.13
CA ASP A 96 11.65 -4.26 -5.30
C ASP A 96 10.94 -4.74 -6.58
N GLY A 97 9.79 -4.12 -6.88
CA GLY A 97 9.00 -4.40 -8.07
C GLY A 97 8.17 -5.68 -8.02
N LYS A 98 8.04 -6.32 -6.84
CA LYS A 98 7.22 -7.53 -6.65
C LYS A 98 6.11 -7.26 -5.64
N ALA A 99 4.87 -7.49 -6.07
CA ALA A 99 3.70 -7.39 -5.20
C ALA A 99 3.43 -8.72 -4.46
N THR A 100 3.15 -8.62 -3.17
CA THR A 100 2.64 -9.70 -2.33
C THR A 100 1.26 -9.27 -1.84
N LEU A 101 0.20 -9.92 -2.32
CA LEU A 101 -1.17 -9.63 -1.92
C LEU A 101 -1.53 -10.40 -0.64
N TYR A 102 -2.23 -9.74 0.27
CA TYR A 102 -2.87 -10.38 1.41
C TYR A 102 -4.32 -10.66 1.05
N GLN A 103 -4.70 -11.94 1.01
CA GLN A 103 -6.09 -12.31 0.73
C GLN A 103 -7.00 -11.72 1.80
N SER A 104 -7.96 -10.88 1.39
CA SER A 104 -9.19 -10.76 2.15
C SER A 104 -9.87 -12.12 2.07
N SER A 105 -9.88 -12.90 3.15
CA SER A 105 -10.85 -13.98 3.23
C SER A 105 -12.23 -13.35 3.00
N LYS A 106 -12.87 -13.69 1.88
CA LYS A 106 -14.32 -13.50 1.77
C LYS A 106 -14.94 -14.40 2.83
N THR A 107 -15.12 -13.86 4.03
CA THR A 107 -16.03 -14.42 5.01
C THR A 107 -17.17 -13.43 5.16
N SER A 108 -18.28 -13.83 4.57
CA SER A 108 -19.63 -13.30 4.74
C SER A 108 -20.05 -13.17 6.21
N ALA A 109 -20.84 -12.13 6.47
CA ALA A 109 -21.77 -11.93 7.60
C ALA A 109 -21.25 -11.82 9.06
N ALA A 110 -21.65 -10.71 9.69
CA ALA A 110 -21.95 -10.49 11.11
C ALA A 110 -20.93 -10.92 12.20
N ALA A 111 -20.32 -9.92 12.85
CA ALA A 111 -19.99 -9.80 14.29
C ALA A 111 -18.93 -8.69 14.42
N GLY A 112 -19.09 -7.63 15.20
CA GLY A 112 -19.36 -7.67 16.63
C GLY A 112 -18.06 -7.40 17.39
N GLY A 113 -17.90 -6.16 17.86
CA GLY A 113 -17.17 -5.75 19.08
C GLY A 113 -15.72 -6.19 19.32
N ARG A 114 -14.84 -5.19 19.51
CA ARG A 114 -13.76 -5.08 20.53
C ARG A 114 -12.93 -3.85 20.17
N GLY A 115 -12.67 -2.87 21.00
CA GLY A 115 -12.59 -2.81 22.46
C GLY A 115 -11.36 -1.96 22.75
N LYS A 116 -11.54 -0.66 22.97
CA LYS A 116 -10.45 0.21 23.46
C LYS A 116 -10.33 -0.05 24.96
N LYS A 117 -9.25 -0.73 25.38
CA LYS A 117 -8.73 -0.64 26.74
C LYS A 117 -7.72 0.51 26.76
N GLY A 118 -7.85 1.38 27.75
CA GLY A 118 -7.02 2.55 28.01
C GLY A 118 -7.82 3.56 28.79
#